data_AF-A0A6I3BB51-F1
#
_entry.id   AF-A0A6I3BB51-F1
#
_cell.length_a   1.000
_cell.length_b   1.000
_cell.length_c   1.000
_cell.angle_alpha   90.00
_cell.angle_beta   90.00
_cell.angle_gamma   90.00
#
_symmetry.space_group_name_H-M   'P 1'
#
loop_
_entity.id
_entity.type
_entity.pdbx_description
1 polymer ?
#
loop_
_entity_poly.entity_id
_entity_poly.type
_entity_poly.pdbx_seq_one_letter_code
_entity_poly.pdbx_strand_id
1 'polypeptide(L)' 'MTNKIFITGGAGYVGSMLVPRLLKDGHSVTVIDLMWFGDDVIDAHPNLKLVKGDIRDQKLLQAEI' A
#
# COMPACT_ATOMS: atom_id res chain seq x y z
N MET A 1 -13.39 -13.96 1.05
CA MET A 1 -14.05 -12.74 1.59
C MET A 1 -13.20 -11.56 1.15
N THR A 2 -13.83 -10.47 0.71
CA THR A 2 -13.13 -9.27 0.26
C THR A 2 -12.97 -8.30 1.41
N ASN A 3 -11.75 -7.79 1.62
CA ASN A 3 -11.40 -6.92 2.75
C ASN A 3 -10.72 -5.65 2.23
N LYS A 4 -10.86 -4.55 2.98
CA LYS A 4 -10.04 -3.35 2.84
C LYS A 4 -8.84 -3.49 3.77
N ILE A 5 -7.63 -3.41 3.22
CA ILE A 5 -6.39 -3.67 3.94
C ILE A 5 -5.49 -2.44 3.81
N PHE A 6 -5.06 -1.90 4.95
CA PHE A 6 -4.10 -0.80 5.01
C PHE A 6 -2.72 -1.37 5.38
N ILE A 7 -1.71 -1.10 4.55
CA ILE A 7 -0.36 -1.63 4.70
C ILE A 7 0.60 -0.46 4.83
N THR A 8 1.46 -0.52 5.84
CA THR A 8 2.55 0.42 6.04
C THR A 8 3.84 -0.23 5.57
N GLY A 9 4.74 0.53 4.94
CA GLY A 9 5.99 -0.03 4.42
C GLY A 9 5.77 -1.00 3.25
N GLY A 10 4.65 -0.87 2.53
CA GLY A 10 4.21 -1.83 1.52
C GLY A 10 5.06 -1.86 0.25
N ALA A 11 5.92 -0.86 0.01
CA ALA A 11 6.87 -0.84 -1.11
C ALA A 11 8.26 -1.41 -0.72
N GLY A 12 8.43 -1.88 0.52
CA GLY A 12 9.62 -2.62 0.94
C GLY A 12 9.62 -4.08 0.49
N TYR A 13 10.70 -4.80 0.80
CA TYR A 13 10.93 -6.20 0.37
C TYR A 13 9.77 -7.17 0.64
N VAL A 14 9.15 -7.10 1.82
CA VAL A 14 8.01 -7.97 2.16
C VAL A 14 6.72 -7.47 1.53
N GLY A 15 6.52 -6.15 1.55
CA GLY A 15 5.33 -5.52 1.02
C GLY A 15 5.16 -5.72 -0.48
N SER A 16 6.25 -5.59 -1.25
CA SER A 16 6.25 -5.76 -2.71
C SER A 16 5.85 -7.17 -3.15
N MET A 17 6.01 -8.18 -2.29
CA MET A 17 5.50 -9.53 -2.52
C MET A 17 4.07 -9.73 -2.00
N LEU A 18 3.75 -9.13 -0.86
CA LEU A 18 2.44 -9.28 -0.20
C LEU A 18 1.32 -8.53 -0.94
N VAL A 19 1.58 -7.30 -1.38
CA VAL A 19 0.57 -6.43 -2.00
C VAL A 19 0.00 -7.06 -3.28
N PRO A 20 0.81 -7.51 -4.27
CA PRO A 20 0.27 -8.17 -5.45
C PRO A 20 -0.53 -9.43 -5.13
N ARG A 21 -0.11 -10.18 -4.10
CA ARG A 21 -0.84 -11.38 -3.66
C ARG A 21 -2.23 -11.02 -3.11
N LEU A 22 -2.32 -10.03 -2.23
CA LEU A 22 -3.62 -9.59 -1.68
C LEU A 22 -4.55 -9.03 -2.76
N LEU A 23 -4.01 -8.28 -3.72
CA LEU A 23 -4.76 -7.78 -4.87
C LEU A 23 -5.28 -8.93 -5.74
N LYS A 24 -4.44 -9.95 -6.02
CA LYS A 24 -4.82 -11.16 -6.74
C LYS A 24 -5.91 -11.96 -6.03
N ASP A 25 -5.88 -11.99 -4.70
CA ASP A 25 -6.90 -12.64 -3.88
C ASP A 25 -8.21 -11.81 -3.80
N GLY A 26 -8.25 -10.65 -4.48
CA GLY A 26 -9.44 -9.83 -4.69
C GLY A 26 -9.62 -8.71 -3.67
N HIS A 27 -8.66 -8.47 -2.79
CA HIS A 27 -8.75 -7.43 -1.76
C HIS A 27 -8.52 -6.01 -2.31
N SER A 28 -9.03 -5.02 -1.59
CA SER A 28 -8.66 -3.61 -1.79
C SER A 28 -7.53 -3.25 -0.84
N VAL A 29 -6.43 -2.72 -1.38
CA VAL A 29 -5.22 -2.45 -0.62
C VAL A 29 -4.86 -0.96 -0.72
N THR A 30 -4.63 -0.33 0.43
CA THR A 30 -4.00 0.99 0.52
C THR A 30 -2.60 0.80 1.09
N VAL A 31 -1.58 1.32 0.42
CA VAL A 31 -0.19 1.29 0.90
C VAL A 31 0.26 2.70 1.25
N ILE A 32 0.79 2.89 2.45
CA ILE A 32 1.58 4.07 2.82
C ILE A 32 3.06 3.72 2.92
N ASP A 33 3.90 4.42 2.16
CA ASP A 33 5.35 4.19 2.12
C ASP A 33 6.09 5.47 1.71
N LEU A 34 7.36 5.59 2.06
CA LEU A 34 8.25 6.65 1.60
C LEU A 34 8.72 6.44 0.14
N MET A 35 8.49 5.25 -0.43
CA MET A 35 8.91 4.83 -1.77
C MET A 35 10.43 4.89 -1.97
N TRP A 36 11.22 4.47 -0.97
CA TRP A 36 12.69 4.51 -1.02
C TRP A 36 13.29 3.69 -2.17
N PHE A 37 12.59 2.64 -2.62
CA PHE A 37 13.04 1.73 -3.66
C PHE A 37 12.50 2.06 -5.06
N GLY A 38 11.76 3.16 -5.21
CA GLY A 38 11.13 3.57 -6.47
C GLY A 38 9.61 3.64 -6.36
N ASP A 39 8.98 4.36 -7.29
CA ASP A 39 7.53 4.51 -7.36
C ASP A 39 6.86 3.38 -8.19
N ASP A 40 7.66 2.53 -8.85
CA ASP A 40 7.27 1.44 -9.73
C ASP A 40 7.46 0.03 -9.12
N VAL A 41 7.72 -0.05 -7.80
CA VAL A 41 7.93 -1.32 -7.09
C VAL A 41 6.66 -2.19 -7.02
N ILE A 42 5.49 -1.58 -7.15
CA ILE A 42 4.19 -2.26 -7.17
C ILE A 42 3.44 -1.82 -8.41
N ASP A 43 3.06 -2.79 -9.25
CA ASP A 43 2.27 -2.51 -10.45
C ASP A 43 0.92 -1.87 -10.11
N ALA A 44 0.49 -0.93 -10.95
CA ALA A 44 -0.81 -0.30 -10.83
C ALA A 44 -1.94 -1.35 -10.91
N HIS A 45 -2.94 -1.20 -10.05
CA HIS A 45 -4.08 -2.12 -10.00
C HIS A 45 -5.35 -1.35 -9.61
N PRO A 46 -6.55 -1.68 -10.15
CA PRO A 46 -7.78 -0.95 -9.86
C PRO A 46 -8.17 -0.96 -8.37
N ASN A 47 -7.74 -1.98 -7.63
CA ASN A 47 -7.97 -2.12 -6.19
C ASN A 47 -6.80 -1.65 -5.32
N LEU A 48 -5.80 -0.97 -5.90
CA LEU A 48 -4.62 -0.47 -5.20
C LEU A 48 -4.67 1.06 -5.09
N LYS A 49 -4.48 1.57 -3.88
CA LYS A 49 -4.17 2.98 -3.61
C LYS A 49 -2.75 3.07 -3.04
N LEU A 50 -1.88 3.85 -3.70
CA LEU A 50 -0.55 4.17 -3.18
C LEU A 50 -0.55 5.58 -2.59
N VAL A 51 -0.06 5.70 -1.37
CA VAL A 51 0.10 6.96 -0.63
C VAL A 51 1.58 7.12 -0.32
N LYS A 52 2.23 8.07 -1.00
CA LYS A 52 3.63 8.41 -0.71
C LYS A 52 3.67 9.33 0.51
N GLY A 53 4.22 8.86 1.61
CA GLY A 53 4.28 9.63 2.85
C GLY A 53 4.84 8.88 4.04
N ASP A 54 5.07 9.62 5.12
CA ASP A 54 5.57 9.07 6.38
C ASP A 54 4.40 8.62 7.26
N ILE A 55 4.46 7.39 7.77
CA ILE A 55 3.46 6.86 8.71
C ILE A 55 3.36 7.69 10.00
N ARG A 56 4.40 8.46 10.35
CA ARG A 56 4.40 9.33 11.54
C ARG A 56 3.61 10.62 11.32
N ASP A 57 3.22 10.93 10.08
CA ASP A 57 2.33 12.06 9.79
C ASP A 57 0.89 11.72 10.18
N GLN A 58 0.47 12.21 11.36
CA GLN A 58 -0.87 11.97 11.88
C GLN A 58 -1.97 12.59 11.01
N LYS A 59 -1.71 13.74 10.36
CA LYS A 59 -2.72 14.39 9.51
C LYS A 59 -2.94 13.56 8.25
N LEU A 60 -1.86 13.05 7.67
CA LEU A 60 -1.92 12.13 6.53
C LEU A 60 -2.68 10.86 6.90
N LEU A 61 -2.33 10.21 8.02
CA LEU A 61 -3.01 9.00 8.47
C LEU A 61 -4.52 9.23 8.69
N GLN A 62 -4.90 10.34 9.31
CA GLN A 62 -6.31 10.68 9.55
C GLN A 62 -7.11 10.85 8.24
N ALA A 63 -6.47 11.24 7.15
CA ALA A 63 -7.11 11.38 5.84
C ALA A 63 -7.22 10.06 5.06
N GLU A 64 -6.47 9.04 5.45
CA GLU A 64 -6.23 7.83 4.67
C GLU A 64 -6.77 6.53 5.29
N ILE A 65 -7.00 6.52 6.61
CA ILE A 65 -7.64 5.44 7.38
C ILE A 65 -9.15 5.66 7.46
#